data_AF-A0A5Q2N366-F1
#
_entry.id   AF-A0A5Q2N366-F1
#
_cell.length_a   1.000
_cell.length_b   1.000
_cell.length_c   1.000
_cell.angle_alpha   90.00
_cell.angle_beta   90.00
_cell.angle_gamma   90.00
#
_symmetry.space_group_name_H-M   'P 1'
#
loop_
_entity.id
_entity.type
_entity.pdbx_description
1 polymer ?
#
loop_
_entity_poly.entity_id
_entity_poly.type
_entity_poly.pdbx_seq_one_letter_code
_entity_poly.pdbx_strand_id
1 'polypeptide(L)'
;MNKTFFTAITLFLFALVLSTKAFAVGGGEIATEEIHFEESIVATEQEKQIEQLKFNEIAIESEINEIDESEPTLLGVNTSKNLNLSLGEKWSTNFKMNNWFSDDHNAFNVKVSNVTSGKYKILIKATNGYNYESLEYSKGATVTISNAQSDVTYTVIILSTSTNNLIAKVDITSYIK
;
A
#
# COMPACT_ATOMS: atom_id res chain seq x y z
N MET A 1 -1.47 -45.10 22.16
CA MET A 1 -2.92 -44.99 22.37
C MET A 1 -3.30 -43.52 22.30
N ASN A 2 -4.27 -43.18 21.44
CA ASN A 2 -4.88 -41.87 21.16
C ASN A 2 -4.04 -40.86 20.37
N LYS A 3 -4.55 -40.12 19.39
CA LYS A 3 -5.77 -40.17 18.53
C LYS A 3 -5.44 -39.16 17.42
N THR A 4 -5.64 -39.56 16.17
CA THR A 4 -5.53 -38.72 14.97
C THR A 4 -6.50 -37.52 15.04
N PHE A 5 -6.05 -36.34 14.60
CA PHE A 5 -6.96 -35.30 14.11
C PHE A 5 -6.50 -34.88 12.71
N PHE A 6 -7.29 -35.29 11.72
CA PHE A 6 -7.24 -34.81 10.34
C PHE A 6 -7.90 -33.43 10.29
N THR A 7 -7.22 -32.43 9.74
CA THR A 7 -7.85 -31.15 9.40
C THR A 7 -8.17 -31.18 7.91
N ALA A 8 -9.46 -31.29 7.59
CA ALA A 8 -9.97 -31.21 6.22
C ALA A 8 -9.98 -29.75 5.75
N ILE A 9 -9.33 -29.47 4.63
CA ILE A 9 -9.42 -28.19 3.92
C ILE A 9 -10.62 -28.26 2.98
N THR A 10 -11.67 -27.53 3.31
CA THR A 10 -12.85 -27.39 2.44
C THR A 10 -12.57 -26.31 1.39
N LEU A 11 -12.43 -26.73 0.13
CA LEU A 11 -12.27 -25.85 -1.02
C LEU A 11 -13.65 -25.37 -1.50
N PHE A 12 -13.91 -24.06 -1.47
CA PHE A 12 -15.16 -23.47 -1.96
C PHE A 12 -14.99 -23.09 -3.43
N LEU A 13 -15.55 -23.88 -4.36
CA LEU A 13 -15.62 -23.52 -5.79
C LEU A 13 -16.78 -22.56 -6.01
N PHE A 14 -16.49 -21.34 -6.50
CA PHE A 14 -17.51 -20.45 -7.07
C PHE A 14 -17.78 -20.87 -8.52
N ALA A 15 -18.96 -21.42 -8.78
CA ALA A 15 -19.46 -21.61 -10.14
C ALA A 15 -20.03 -20.28 -10.66
N LEU A 16 -19.46 -19.76 -11.75
CA LEU A 16 -20.07 -18.65 -12.51
C LEU A 16 -21.30 -19.18 -13.25
N VAL A 17 -22.48 -18.69 -12.91
CA VAL A 17 -23.69 -18.87 -13.71
C VAL A 17 -23.70 -17.81 -14.81
N LEU A 18 -23.38 -18.19 -16.04
CA LEU A 18 -23.63 -17.34 -17.21
C LEU A 18 -25.11 -17.42 -17.56
N SER A 19 -25.87 -16.36 -17.29
CA SER A 19 -27.25 -16.25 -17.77
C SER A 19 -27.22 -15.95 -19.27
N THR A 20 -27.50 -16.93 -20.13
CA THR A 20 -27.73 -16.69 -21.56
C THR A 20 -29.12 -16.10 -21.75
N LYS A 21 -29.22 -14.87 -22.25
CA LYS A 21 -30.47 -14.36 -22.81
C LYS A 21 -30.62 -14.93 -24.21
N ALA A 22 -31.57 -15.86 -24.36
CA ALA A 22 -32.06 -16.27 -25.66
C ALA A 22 -32.89 -15.14 -26.27
N PHE A 23 -32.56 -14.72 -27.49
CA PHE A 23 -33.49 -14.01 -28.36
C PHE A 23 -33.91 -14.98 -29.46
N ALA A 24 -35.18 -15.37 -29.42
CA ALA A 24 -35.83 -16.03 -30.55
C ALA A 24 -36.49 -14.94 -31.41
N VAL A 25 -36.08 -14.81 -32.66
CA VAL A 25 -36.90 -14.21 -33.74
C VAL A 25 -36.69 -15.06 -34.99
N GLY A 26 -37.82 -15.47 -35.58
CA GLY A 26 -37.93 -16.57 -36.53
C GLY A 26 -37.53 -16.28 -37.98
N GLY A 27 -37.43 -17.40 -38.71
CA GLY A 27 -37.80 -17.55 -40.12
C GLY A 27 -36.97 -16.82 -41.17
N GLY A 28 -36.10 -17.56 -41.86
CA GLY A 28 -35.51 -17.17 -43.14
C GLY A 28 -34.49 -18.18 -43.65
N GLU A 29 -34.79 -18.84 -44.75
CA GLU A 29 -33.89 -19.72 -45.51
C GLU A 29 -32.77 -18.93 -46.22
N ILE A 30 -31.60 -19.58 -46.29
CA ILE A 30 -30.60 -19.62 -47.38
C ILE A 30 -30.00 -18.30 -47.90
N ALA A 31 -28.68 -18.17 -47.77
CA ALA A 31 -27.75 -18.06 -48.91
C ALA A 31 -26.29 -18.09 -48.44
N THR A 32 -25.53 -19.00 -49.01
CA THR A 32 -24.06 -19.07 -49.01
C THR A 32 -23.45 -17.95 -49.84
N GLU A 33 -22.45 -17.25 -49.32
CA GLU A 33 -21.40 -16.60 -50.12
C GLU A 33 -20.04 -16.81 -49.45
N GLU A 34 -19.09 -17.30 -50.24
CA GLU A 34 -17.69 -17.50 -49.88
C GLU A 34 -17.03 -16.15 -49.60
N ILE A 35 -16.24 -16.06 -48.52
CA ILE A 35 -15.32 -14.94 -48.31
C ILE A 35 -13.90 -15.49 -48.33
N HIS A 36 -13.25 -15.19 -49.45
CA HIS A 36 -11.82 -15.20 -49.69
C HIS A 36 -11.11 -14.35 -48.63
N PHE A 37 -10.16 -14.92 -47.90
CA PHE A 37 -9.26 -14.14 -47.05
C PHE A 37 -7.86 -14.18 -47.62
N GLU A 38 -7.45 -13.01 -48.13
CA GLU A 38 -6.07 -12.67 -48.40
C GLU A 38 -5.26 -12.68 -47.10
N GLU A 39 -4.04 -13.18 -47.23
CA GLU A 39 -3.00 -13.23 -46.22
C GLU A 39 -2.67 -11.82 -45.70
N SER A 40 -2.92 -11.59 -44.41
CA SER A 40 -2.50 -10.39 -43.70
C SER A 40 -1.77 -10.83 -42.44
N ILE A 41 -0.45 -10.65 -42.46
CA ILE A 41 0.52 -11.03 -41.45
C ILE A 41 0.13 -10.39 -40.10
N VAL A 42 -0.40 -11.20 -39.18
CA VAL A 42 -0.62 -10.81 -37.78
C VAL A 42 0.73 -10.88 -37.08
N ALA A 43 1.44 -9.75 -37.03
CA ALA A 43 2.53 -9.58 -36.09
C ALA A 43 1.93 -9.58 -34.67
N THR A 44 2.03 -10.70 -33.98
CA THR A 44 1.51 -10.88 -32.63
C THR A 44 2.31 -10.06 -31.62
N GLU A 45 1.62 -9.17 -30.89
CA GLU A 45 2.07 -8.36 -29.73
C GLU A 45 2.70 -9.19 -28.57
N GLN A 46 2.85 -10.50 -28.73
CA GLN A 46 3.46 -11.39 -27.75
C GLN A 46 5.00 -11.41 -27.81
N GLU A 47 5.63 -11.01 -28.91
CA GLU A 47 7.10 -11.00 -28.99
C GLU A 47 7.75 -9.78 -28.32
N LYS A 48 7.00 -8.68 -28.14
CA LYS A 48 7.51 -7.43 -27.53
C LYS A 48 7.69 -7.53 -26.01
N GLN A 49 6.99 -8.45 -25.34
CA GLN A 49 7.08 -8.62 -23.88
C GLN A 49 8.29 -9.47 -23.45
N ILE A 50 8.84 -10.30 -24.34
CA ILE A 50 9.96 -11.19 -24.02
C ILE A 50 11.32 -10.46 -24.06
N GLU A 51 11.43 -9.36 -24.81
CA GLU A 51 12.67 -8.56 -24.89
C GLU A 51 12.81 -7.56 -23.72
N GLN A 52 11.70 -7.04 -23.18
CA GLN A 52 11.74 -6.18 -21.98
C GLN A 52 12.06 -6.95 -20.69
N LEU A 53 11.78 -8.26 -20.65
CA LEU A 53 12.11 -9.11 -19.50
C LEU A 53 13.60 -9.50 -19.46
N LYS A 54 14.33 -9.42 -20.57
CA LYS A 54 15.79 -9.70 -20.61
C LYS A 54 16.67 -8.51 -20.24
N PHE A 55 16.12 -7.30 -20.16
CA PHE A 55 16.89 -6.11 -19.78
C PHE A 55 16.90 -5.81 -18.28
N ASN A 56 16.06 -6.50 -17.50
CA ASN A 56 15.97 -6.32 -16.05
C ASN A 56 16.68 -7.41 -15.21
N GLU A 57 17.38 -8.35 -15.85
CA GLU A 57 18.06 -9.49 -15.19
C GLU A 57 19.60 -9.48 -15.38
N ILE A 58 20.20 -8.38 -15.84
CA ILE A 58 21.67 -8.24 -15.94
C ILE A 58 22.10 -6.86 -15.43
N ALA A 59 22.00 -6.65 -14.12
CA ALA A 59 22.79 -5.68 -13.37
C ALA A 59 22.69 -5.98 -11.86
N ILE A 60 22.80 -7.25 -11.49
CA ILE A 60 22.98 -7.65 -10.10
C ILE A 60 24.15 -8.62 -10.11
N GLU A 61 25.37 -8.08 -10.04
CA GLU A 61 26.47 -8.68 -9.30
C GLU A 61 27.65 -7.68 -9.21
N SER A 62 28.18 -7.58 -7.99
CA SER A 62 29.44 -6.96 -7.57
C SER A 62 29.58 -5.43 -7.65
N GLU A 63 29.20 -4.74 -6.56
CA GLU A 63 30.16 -3.92 -5.82
C GLU A 63 29.72 -3.81 -4.35
N ILE A 64 30.25 -4.71 -3.51
CA ILE A 64 30.23 -4.53 -2.06
C ILE A 64 31.41 -3.61 -1.76
N ASN A 65 31.27 -2.32 -2.04
CA ASN A 65 32.20 -1.29 -1.55
C ASN A 65 31.68 -0.77 -0.21
N GLU A 66 32.59 -0.77 0.76
CA GLU A 66 32.59 -0.06 2.04
C GLU A 66 31.24 0.37 2.61
N ILE A 67 30.94 -0.16 3.80
CA ILE A 67 30.04 0.51 4.75
C ILE A 67 30.67 1.87 5.06
N ASP A 68 30.28 2.90 4.32
CA ASP A 68 30.40 4.29 4.74
C ASP A 68 29.42 4.47 5.89
N GLU A 69 29.94 4.43 7.12
CA GLU A 69 29.22 4.77 8.35
C GLU A 69 28.89 6.27 8.44
N SER A 70 28.38 6.85 7.36
CA SER A 70 27.83 8.20 7.36
C SER A 70 26.62 8.36 6.43
N GLU A 71 25.69 7.40 6.50
CA GLU A 71 24.28 7.71 6.17
C GLU A 71 23.89 8.98 6.94
N PRO A 72 23.59 10.11 6.27
CA PRO A 72 23.26 11.35 6.96
C PRO A 72 22.01 11.10 7.80
N THR A 73 22.16 11.14 9.12
CA THR A 73 21.05 11.01 10.06
C THR A 73 19.96 12.01 9.66
N LEU A 74 18.79 11.51 9.28
CA LEU A 74 17.67 12.35 8.88
C LEU A 74 17.38 13.38 9.98
N LEU A 75 17.53 14.65 9.59
CA LEU A 75 17.36 15.87 10.37
C LEU A 75 15.91 15.97 10.85
N GLY A 76 15.57 15.28 11.96
CA GLY A 76 14.19 15.07 12.36
C GLY A 76 13.40 14.19 11.37
N VAL A 77 12.25 13.67 11.81
CA VAL A 77 11.35 12.94 10.92
C VAL A 77 10.79 13.86 9.83
N ASN A 78 10.95 13.46 8.59
CA ASN A 78 10.24 13.98 7.42
C ASN A 78 9.89 12.80 6.51
N THR A 79 8.69 12.25 6.67
CA THR A 79 8.26 11.03 5.99
C THR A 79 6.96 11.29 5.24
N SER A 80 6.85 10.77 4.03
CA SER A 80 5.65 10.84 3.21
C SER A 80 5.31 9.47 2.63
N LYS A 81 4.04 9.07 2.69
CA LYS A 81 3.58 7.77 2.19
C LYS A 81 2.16 7.83 1.65
N ASN A 82 1.95 7.33 0.44
CA ASN A 82 0.61 7.04 -0.07
C ASN A 82 0.12 5.70 0.50
N LEU A 83 -1.15 5.66 0.89
CA LEU A 83 -1.81 4.51 1.51
C LEU A 83 -2.92 3.96 0.63
N ASN A 84 -3.06 2.64 0.68
CA ASN A 84 -4.23 1.89 0.24
C ASN A 84 -4.37 0.73 1.25
N LEU A 85 -5.21 0.89 2.27
CA LEU A 85 -5.33 -0.04 3.40
C LEU A 85 -6.74 -0.60 3.49
N SER A 86 -6.88 -1.91 3.48
CA SER A 86 -8.16 -2.60 3.73
C SER A 86 -8.58 -2.54 5.20
N LEU A 87 -9.81 -2.98 5.50
CA LEU A 87 -10.37 -2.95 6.87
C LEU A 87 -9.43 -3.62 7.87
N GLY A 88 -9.05 -2.89 8.92
CA GLY A 88 -8.18 -3.38 9.99
C GLY A 88 -6.69 -3.39 9.65
N GLU A 89 -6.31 -3.14 8.39
CA GLU A 89 -4.91 -2.96 8.03
C GLU A 89 -4.37 -1.64 8.60
N LYS A 90 -3.06 -1.63 8.83
CA LYS A 90 -2.36 -0.48 9.37
C LYS A 90 -1.07 -0.22 8.61
N TRP A 91 -0.76 1.06 8.48
CA TRP A 91 0.61 1.51 8.20
C TRP A 91 1.21 2.07 9.48
N SER A 92 2.51 1.85 9.70
CA SER A 92 3.21 2.39 10.86
C SER A 92 4.64 2.77 10.53
N THR A 93 5.13 3.80 11.21
CA THR A 93 6.55 4.16 11.22
C THR A 93 6.95 4.58 12.63
N ASN A 94 8.23 4.47 12.94
CA ASN A 94 8.79 4.96 14.20
C ASN A 94 10.00 5.86 13.93
N PHE A 95 10.24 6.79 14.85
CA PHE A 95 11.34 7.73 14.77
C PHE A 95 11.68 8.26 16.17
N LYS A 96 12.91 8.74 16.33
CA LYS A 96 13.34 9.53 17.50
C LYS A 96 13.34 11.01 17.14
N MET A 97 13.35 11.85 18.17
CA MET A 97 13.42 13.30 18.03
C MET A 97 14.84 13.86 18.01
N ASN A 98 15.83 13.01 18.29
CA ASN A 98 17.23 13.39 18.40
C ASN A 98 17.78 13.99 17.11
N ASN A 99 18.66 14.96 17.26
CA ASN A 99 19.50 15.46 16.20
C ASN A 99 20.97 15.45 16.65
N TRP A 100 21.86 14.94 15.79
CA TRP A 100 23.29 14.85 16.11
C TRP A 100 24.02 16.18 15.87
N PHE A 101 23.51 17.03 14.97
CA PHE A 101 24.21 18.23 14.49
C PHE A 101 23.47 19.55 14.79
N SER A 102 22.31 19.49 15.45
CA SER A 102 21.58 20.67 15.92
C SER A 102 20.78 20.37 17.19
N ASP A 103 20.05 21.36 17.69
CA ASP A 103 19.07 21.15 18.75
C ASP A 103 18.06 20.06 18.35
N ASP A 104 17.65 19.27 19.35
CA ASP A 104 16.64 18.24 19.19
C ASP A 104 15.28 18.87 18.85
N HIS A 105 14.55 18.23 17.93
CA HIS A 105 13.18 18.64 17.65
C HIS A 105 12.30 18.33 18.86
N ASN A 106 11.39 19.24 19.21
CA ASN A 106 10.51 19.09 20.38
C ASN A 106 9.02 19.00 19.99
N ALA A 107 8.72 18.98 18.69
CA ALA A 107 7.37 18.85 18.18
C ALA A 107 7.32 18.11 16.85
N PHE A 108 6.17 17.50 16.54
CA PHE A 108 5.90 16.96 15.21
C PHE A 108 4.41 16.97 14.86
N ASN A 109 4.16 16.98 13.56
CA ASN A 109 2.84 16.86 12.96
C ASN A 109 2.68 15.51 12.28
N VAL A 110 1.52 14.89 12.44
CA VAL A 110 1.02 13.79 11.61
C VAL A 110 -0.15 14.32 10.82
N LYS A 111 0.03 14.47 9.51
CA LYS A 111 -1.01 14.95 8.60
C LYS A 111 -1.45 13.81 7.70
N VAL A 112 -2.73 13.48 7.75
CA VAL A 112 -3.38 12.62 6.75
C VAL A 112 -4.15 13.51 5.78
N SER A 113 -3.84 13.41 4.50
CA SER A 113 -4.39 14.24 3.44
C SER A 113 -4.83 13.39 2.24
N ASN A 114 -5.45 14.02 1.24
CA ASN A 114 -5.91 13.36 0.02
C ASN A 114 -6.75 12.10 0.28
N VAL A 115 -7.60 12.14 1.31
CA VAL A 115 -8.49 11.04 1.66
C VAL A 115 -9.60 10.99 0.62
N THR A 116 -9.59 9.97 -0.24
CA THR A 116 -10.62 9.79 -1.28
C THR A 116 -11.66 8.74 -0.90
N SER A 117 -11.30 7.79 -0.02
CA SER A 117 -12.19 6.75 0.48
C SER A 117 -11.70 6.19 1.81
N GLY A 118 -12.60 5.48 2.49
CA GLY A 118 -12.33 4.83 3.77
C GLY A 118 -12.39 5.76 4.98
N LYS A 119 -12.22 5.17 6.16
CA LYS A 119 -12.12 5.84 7.44
C LYS A 119 -10.92 5.33 8.21
N TYR A 120 -10.41 6.16 9.11
CA TYR A 120 -9.18 5.84 9.82
C TYR A 120 -9.09 6.46 11.21
N LYS A 121 -8.18 5.93 12.00
CA LYS A 121 -7.68 6.54 13.25
C LYS A 121 -6.18 6.75 13.17
N ILE A 122 -5.70 7.78 13.87
CA ILE A 122 -4.29 8.02 14.11
C ILE A 122 -4.00 7.58 15.55
N LEU A 123 -3.05 6.65 15.71
CA LEU A 123 -2.56 6.20 17.00
C LEU A 123 -1.10 6.59 17.13
N ILE A 124 -0.70 7.09 18.29
CA ILE A 124 0.69 7.43 18.59
C ILE A 124 1.05 6.77 19.91
N LYS A 125 2.13 6.01 19.91
CA LYS A 125 2.71 5.40 21.11
C LYS A 125 4.16 5.83 21.24
N ALA A 126 4.67 5.89 22.46
CA ALA A 126 6.08 6.16 22.66
C ALA A 126 6.69 5.32 23.77
N THR A 127 8.01 5.17 23.73
CA THR A 127 8.80 4.35 24.66
C THR A 127 8.76 4.86 26.12
N ASN A 128 8.44 6.14 26.32
CA ASN A 128 8.24 6.73 27.65
C ASN A 128 6.81 6.51 28.22
N GLY A 129 5.98 5.70 27.55
CA GLY A 129 4.60 5.42 27.97
C GLY A 129 3.55 6.42 27.47
N TYR A 130 3.94 7.44 26.69
CA TYR A 130 2.96 8.30 26.02
C TYR A 130 2.10 7.48 25.05
N ASN A 131 0.78 7.71 25.11
CA ASN A 131 -0.20 7.10 24.22
C ASN A 131 -1.23 8.15 23.80
N TYR A 132 -1.60 8.14 22.52
CA TYR A 132 -2.65 8.96 21.95
C TYR A 132 -3.45 8.14 20.94
N GLU A 133 -4.76 8.34 20.96
CA GLU A 133 -5.71 7.80 19.98
C GLU A 133 -6.64 8.93 19.55
N SER A 134 -6.75 9.14 18.24
CA SER A 134 -7.69 10.11 17.68
C SER A 134 -9.13 9.57 17.67
N LEU A 135 -10.08 10.47 17.44
CA LEU A 135 -11.39 10.08 16.92
C LEU A 135 -11.24 9.45 15.53
N GLU A 136 -12.29 8.76 15.08
CA GLU A 136 -12.37 8.28 13.70
C GLU A 136 -12.57 9.44 12.73
N TYR A 137 -11.77 9.45 11.66
CA TYR A 137 -11.83 10.43 10.59
C TYR A 137 -12.26 9.80 9.27
N SER A 138 -12.98 10.59 8.47
CA SER A 138 -13.34 10.28 7.07
C SER A 138 -12.83 11.32 6.07
N LYS A 139 -12.14 12.35 6.57
CA LYS A 139 -11.52 13.44 5.79
C LYS A 139 -10.09 13.64 6.27
N GLY A 140 -9.32 14.48 5.59
CA GLY A 140 -7.97 14.84 6.02
C GLY A 140 -7.97 15.48 7.42
N ALA A 141 -6.94 15.18 8.20
CA ALA A 141 -6.77 15.65 9.57
C ALA A 141 -5.27 15.84 9.88
N THR A 142 -4.98 16.71 10.85
CA THR A 142 -3.63 16.90 11.38
C THR A 142 -3.65 16.73 12.88
N VAL A 143 -2.75 15.92 13.41
CA VAL A 143 -2.48 15.78 14.84
C VAL A 143 -1.10 16.34 15.13
N THR A 144 -1.01 17.23 16.12
CA THR A 144 0.26 17.86 16.54
C THR A 144 0.64 17.38 17.92
N ILE A 145 1.87 16.88 18.07
CA ILE A 145 2.50 16.62 19.35
C ILE A 145 3.47 17.76 19.62
N SER A 146 3.22 18.56 20.66
CA SER A 146 3.89 19.84 20.89
C SER A 146 5.07 19.80 21.87
N ASN A 147 5.20 18.71 22.64
CA ASN A 147 6.19 18.54 23.69
C ASN A 147 6.82 17.14 23.57
N ALA A 148 7.27 16.80 22.37
CA ALA A 148 8.00 15.58 22.11
C ALA A 148 9.37 15.65 22.79
N GLN A 149 9.81 14.54 23.39
CA GLN A 149 11.05 14.48 24.13
C GLN A 149 12.17 13.89 23.27
N SER A 150 13.37 14.43 23.44
CA SER A 150 14.61 13.80 22.97
C SER A 150 14.75 12.39 23.52
N ASP A 151 15.45 11.52 22.80
CA ASP A 151 15.69 10.10 23.08
C ASP A 151 14.46 9.20 23.15
N VAL A 152 13.26 9.76 23.09
CA VAL A 152 12.02 9.00 23.04
C VAL A 152 11.72 8.59 21.60
N THR A 153 11.59 7.29 21.38
CA THR A 153 11.06 6.75 20.12
C THR A 153 9.54 6.86 20.12
N TYR A 154 9.00 7.56 19.13
CA TYR A 154 7.57 7.66 18.81
C TYR A 154 7.23 6.68 17.69
N THR A 155 6.11 5.99 17.81
CA THR A 155 5.51 5.14 16.78
C THR A 155 4.17 5.73 16.38
N VAL A 156 4.06 6.12 15.11
CA VAL A 156 2.82 6.60 14.51
C VAL A 156 2.19 5.46 13.72
N ILE A 157 0.88 5.26 13.91
CA ILE A 157 0.10 4.20 13.26
C ILE A 157 -1.14 4.84 12.64
N ILE A 158 -1.37 4.55 11.36
CA ILE A 158 -2.62 4.86 10.66
C ILE A 158 -3.37 3.56 10.50
N LEU A 159 -4.53 3.45 11.15
CA LEU A 159 -5.38 2.25 11.15
C LEU A 159 -6.62 2.51 10.31
N SER A 160 -6.88 1.65 9.32
CA SER A 160 -8.13 1.67 8.55
C SER A 160 -9.26 1.03 9.36
N THR A 161 -10.39 1.71 9.48
CA THR A 161 -11.51 1.29 10.35
C THR A 161 -12.82 1.02 9.61
N SER A 162 -12.85 1.22 8.29
CA SER A 162 -14.04 0.97 7.47
C SER A 162 -13.85 -0.16 6.48
N THR A 163 -14.96 -0.71 5.98
CA THR A 163 -14.97 -1.75 4.93
C THR A 163 -14.45 -1.25 3.59
N ASN A 164 -14.59 0.05 3.29
CA ASN A 164 -13.93 0.65 2.13
C ASN A 164 -12.44 0.83 2.44
N ASN A 165 -11.58 0.51 1.48
CA ASN A 165 -10.15 0.76 1.61
C ASN A 165 -9.90 2.24 1.92
N LEU A 166 -8.99 2.50 2.84
CA LEU A 166 -8.46 3.84 3.07
C LEU A 166 -7.47 4.16 1.95
N ILE A 167 -7.83 5.10 1.09
CA ILE A 167 -6.93 5.70 0.11
C ILE A 167 -6.63 7.12 0.57
N ALA A 168 -5.37 7.35 0.94
CA ALA A 168 -4.92 8.61 1.54
C ALA A 168 -3.42 8.82 1.35
N LYS A 169 -2.93 9.99 1.77
CA LYS A 169 -1.51 10.30 1.91
C LYS A 169 -1.20 10.68 3.35
N VAL A 170 -0.11 10.18 3.91
CA VAL A 170 0.38 10.53 5.23
C VAL A 170 1.68 11.28 5.10
N ASP A 171 1.79 12.41 5.80
CA ASP A 171 3.00 13.20 5.96
C ASP A 171 3.29 13.34 7.46
N ILE A 172 4.53 13.06 7.86
CA ILE A 172 5.01 13.26 9.23
C ILE A 172 6.20 14.21 9.17
N THR A 173 6.14 15.31 9.91
CA THR A 173 7.20 16.32 9.92
C THR A 173 7.45 16.79 11.35
N SER A 174 8.70 16.75 11.78
CA SER A 174 9.14 17.29 13.06
C SER A 174 9.80 18.66 12.91
N TYR A 175 9.82 19.42 14.00
CA TYR A 175 10.38 20.77 14.06
C TYR A 175 10.72 21.16 15.51
N ILE A 176 11.50 22.24 15.65
CA ILE A 176 11.75 22.92 16.92
C ILE A 176 10.67 24.01 17.07
N LYS A 177 10.02 24.03 18.24
CA LYS A 177 9.01 25.00 18.64
C LYS A 177 9.52 25.90 19.75
#